data_AF-A0A7V5K4Z6-F1
#
_entry.id   AF-A0A7V5K4Z6-F1
#
_cell.length_a   1.000
_cell.length_b   1.000
_cell.length_c   1.000
_cell.angle_alpha   90.00
_cell.angle_beta   90.00
_cell.angle_gamma   90.00
#
_symmetry.space_group_name_H-M   'P 1'
#
loop_
_entity.id
_entity.type
_entity.pdbx_description
1 polymer ?
#
loop_
_entity_poly.entity_id
_entity_poly.type
_entity_poly.pdbx_seq_one_letter_code
_entity_poly.pdbx_strand_id
1 'polypeptide(L)'
;ELADDMMGGYCRGAGQVRLFSPPDKALPRLVIPGGLDCAVLEFTKDSVPERYLGRKLFFYDFRSAIGLEPGESARLGQDLARRLNMYRGPVEILVPTLGWSEADAPEMPLYDPESRETLLAALEKGLVGGRRVRRVQAHINEERFALEAVSLMEELLQGGASA
;
A
#
# COMPACT_ATOMS: atom_id res chain seq x y z
N GLU A 1 4.96 3.83 -4.60
CA GLU A 1 5.95 3.07 -5.40
C GLU A 1 5.35 1.96 -6.25
N LEU A 2 4.67 0.95 -5.68
CA LEU A 2 4.00 -0.07 -6.52
C LEU A 2 2.90 0.58 -7.40
N ALA A 3 2.13 1.51 -6.84
CA ALA A 3 1.15 2.31 -7.58
C ALA A 3 1.81 3.14 -8.69
N ASP A 4 2.90 3.87 -8.38
CA ASP A 4 3.68 4.61 -9.38
C ASP A 4 4.18 3.70 -10.51
N ASP A 5 4.76 2.53 -10.19
CA ASP A 5 5.27 1.61 -11.21
C ASP A 5 4.14 1.12 -12.14
N MET A 6 2.96 0.82 -11.58
CA MET A 6 1.78 0.43 -12.35
C MET A 6 1.26 1.57 -13.25
N MET A 7 1.31 2.81 -12.78
CA MET A 7 0.73 3.99 -13.45
C MET A 7 1.76 4.80 -14.27
N GLY A 8 3.03 4.38 -14.30
CA GLY A 8 4.11 5.12 -14.95
C GLY A 8 4.47 6.44 -14.25
N GLY A 9 4.31 6.49 -12.93
CA GLY A 9 4.48 7.65 -12.08
C GLY A 9 5.94 8.04 -11.78
N TYR A 10 6.10 8.84 -10.73
CA TYR A 10 7.34 9.47 -10.30
C TYR A 10 8.41 8.43 -9.96
N CYS A 11 8.07 7.45 -9.12
CA CYS A 11 8.98 6.36 -8.74
C CYS A 11 8.91 5.14 -9.68
N ARG A 12 8.58 5.33 -10.96
CA ARG A 12 8.54 4.23 -11.95
C ARG A 12 9.84 3.43 -11.99
N GLY A 13 9.75 2.12 -12.12
CA GLY A 13 10.89 1.19 -12.09
C GLY A 13 11.28 0.71 -10.69
N ALA A 14 11.03 1.50 -9.64
CA ALA A 14 11.33 1.08 -8.26
C ALA A 14 10.47 -0.12 -7.84
N GLY A 15 9.19 -0.14 -8.26
CA GLY A 15 8.23 -1.18 -7.90
C GLY A 15 8.60 -2.60 -8.34
N GLN A 16 9.38 -2.77 -9.40
CA GLN A 16 9.73 -4.09 -9.94
C GLN A 16 10.46 -4.96 -8.91
N VAL A 17 11.38 -4.37 -8.15
CA VAL A 17 12.18 -5.05 -7.12
C VAL A 17 11.61 -4.90 -5.71
N ARG A 18 10.56 -4.11 -5.51
CA ARG A 18 9.95 -3.96 -4.17
C ARG A 18 9.34 -5.26 -3.69
N LEU A 19 9.48 -5.48 -2.39
CA LEU A 19 9.11 -6.69 -1.66
C LEU A 19 9.85 -7.96 -2.14
N PHE A 20 10.83 -7.82 -3.02
CA PHE A 20 11.77 -8.90 -3.30
C PHE A 20 12.81 -8.96 -2.17
N SER A 21 13.15 -10.17 -1.73
CA SER A 21 14.35 -10.40 -0.93
C SER A 21 15.14 -11.57 -1.51
N PRO A 22 16.48 -11.53 -1.36
CA PRO A 22 17.31 -12.68 -1.67
C PRO A 22 16.78 -13.95 -1.00
N PRO A 23 16.74 -15.11 -1.69
CA PRO A 23 16.17 -16.35 -1.16
C PRO A 23 16.82 -16.87 0.12
N ASP A 24 18.06 -16.45 0.38
CA ASP A 24 18.89 -16.81 1.54
C ASP A 24 18.59 -15.98 2.81
N LYS A 25 17.72 -14.95 2.72
CA LYS A 25 17.35 -14.09 3.85
C LYS A 25 15.86 -14.17 4.14
N ALA A 26 15.49 -15.00 5.10
CA ALA A 26 14.13 -15.17 5.60
C ALA A 26 13.83 -14.21 6.78
N LEU A 27 14.09 -12.91 6.61
CA LEU A 27 13.88 -11.92 7.68
C LEU A 27 12.39 -11.75 8.00
N PRO A 28 12.02 -11.40 9.25
CA PRO A 28 10.66 -11.00 9.54
C PRO A 28 10.27 -9.73 8.78
N ARG A 29 9.05 -9.69 8.25
CA ARG A 29 8.54 -8.57 7.47
C ARG A 29 7.14 -8.17 7.90
N LEU A 30 7.00 -6.92 8.34
CA LEU A 30 5.72 -6.25 8.47
C LEU A 30 5.43 -5.42 7.21
N VAL A 31 4.24 -5.58 6.64
CA VAL A 31 3.80 -4.84 5.45
C VAL A 31 2.56 -4.01 5.76
N ILE A 32 2.59 -2.73 5.37
CA ILE A 32 1.54 -1.73 5.58
C ILE A 32 1.27 -1.04 4.23
N PRO A 33 0.00 -0.76 3.86
CA PRO A 33 -0.36 -0.25 2.52
C PRO A 33 -0.18 1.27 2.35
N GLY A 34 0.74 1.89 3.10
CA GLY A 34 0.91 3.34 3.09
C GLY A 34 1.19 3.90 1.69
N GLY A 35 0.41 4.88 1.27
CA GLY A 35 0.50 5.50 -0.05
C GLY A 35 0.08 4.60 -1.23
N LEU A 36 -0.60 3.48 -1.00
CA LEU A 36 -1.17 2.65 -2.08
C LEU A 36 -2.56 3.10 -2.53
N ASP A 37 -3.11 4.14 -1.92
CA ASP A 37 -4.34 4.85 -2.33
C ASP A 37 -4.13 5.70 -3.60
N CYS A 38 -2.87 6.01 -3.94
CA CYS A 38 -2.56 6.88 -5.07
C CYS A 38 -1.26 6.51 -5.78
N ALA A 39 -1.12 7.01 -7.01
CA ALA A 39 0.16 7.07 -7.71
C ALA A 39 0.63 8.52 -7.79
N VAL A 40 1.92 8.76 -7.55
CA VAL A 40 2.52 10.09 -7.68
C VAL A 40 3.00 10.30 -9.11
N LEU A 41 2.71 11.46 -9.71
CA LEU A 41 3.13 11.86 -11.07
C LEU A 41 3.70 13.28 -11.09
N GLU A 42 4.29 13.64 -12.22
CA GLU A 42 4.93 14.94 -12.46
C GLU A 42 4.02 15.84 -13.30
N PHE A 43 3.03 16.47 -12.66
CA PHE A 43 2.25 17.57 -13.23
C PHE A 43 1.61 18.42 -12.11
N THR A 44 1.26 19.65 -12.45
CA THR A 44 0.62 20.63 -11.56
C THR A 44 -0.85 20.85 -11.92
N LYS A 45 -1.57 21.62 -11.11
CA LYS A 45 -2.97 22.00 -11.37
C LYS A 45 -3.20 22.66 -12.73
N ASP A 46 -2.19 23.34 -13.27
CA ASP A 46 -2.26 24.07 -14.53
C ASP A 46 -1.88 23.19 -15.75
N SER A 47 -1.47 21.95 -15.50
CA SER A 47 -0.94 21.02 -16.52
C SER A 47 -1.50 19.61 -16.39
N VAL A 48 -2.71 19.47 -15.84
CA VAL A 48 -3.38 18.17 -15.67
C VAL A 48 -3.57 17.50 -17.05
N PRO A 49 -2.98 16.31 -17.29
CA PRO A 49 -3.18 15.57 -18.53
C PRO A 49 -4.64 15.21 -18.76
N GLU A 50 -5.11 15.27 -20.01
CA GLU A 50 -6.53 15.01 -20.37
C GLU A 50 -7.06 13.69 -19.82
N ARG A 51 -6.24 12.63 -19.84
CA ARG A 51 -6.59 11.30 -19.32
C ARG A 51 -6.85 11.25 -17.80
N TYR A 52 -6.46 12.27 -17.05
CA TYR A 52 -6.67 12.36 -15.60
C TYR A 52 -7.71 13.43 -15.22
N LEU A 53 -8.35 14.08 -16.19
CA LEU A 53 -9.46 14.98 -15.91
C LEU A 53 -10.62 14.22 -15.27
N GLY A 54 -11.19 14.77 -14.20
CA GLY A 54 -12.28 14.14 -13.44
C GLY A 54 -11.84 13.05 -12.43
N ARG A 55 -10.54 12.70 -12.39
CA ARG A 55 -9.99 11.82 -11.36
C ARG A 55 -9.87 12.56 -10.03
N LYS A 56 -9.76 11.80 -8.93
CA LYS A 56 -9.35 12.32 -7.61
C LYS A 56 -7.89 12.76 -7.69
N LEU A 57 -7.61 14.03 -7.39
CA LEU A 57 -6.27 14.63 -7.50
C LEU A 57 -5.89 15.33 -6.20
N PHE A 58 -4.61 15.21 -5.83
CA PHE A 58 -3.98 15.98 -4.77
C PHE A 58 -2.66 16.57 -5.29
N PHE A 59 -2.33 17.80 -4.91
CA PHE A 59 -1.14 18.49 -5.43
C PHE A 59 -0.20 18.82 -4.27
N TYR A 60 1.04 18.33 -4.34
CA TYR A 60 2.07 18.58 -3.34
C TYR A 60 2.90 19.82 -3.69
N ASP A 61 3.48 19.80 -4.89
CA ASP A 61 4.45 20.75 -5.40
C ASP A 61 4.48 20.68 -6.95
N PHE A 62 5.65 20.38 -7.55
CA PHE A 62 5.74 19.99 -8.95
C PHE A 62 5.17 18.57 -9.20
N ARG A 63 4.84 17.84 -8.13
CA ARG A 63 4.21 16.52 -8.14
C ARG A 63 2.74 16.59 -7.75
N SER A 64 2.00 15.63 -8.27
CA SER A 64 0.60 15.37 -7.94
C SER A 64 0.39 13.90 -7.60
N ALA A 65 -0.61 13.60 -6.79
CA ALA A 65 -1.13 12.26 -6.57
C ALA A 65 -2.45 12.10 -7.33
N ILE A 66 -2.57 11.00 -8.07
CA ILE A 66 -3.83 10.54 -8.64
C ILE A 66 -4.36 9.42 -7.75
N GLY A 67 -5.60 9.55 -7.27
CA GLY A 67 -6.27 8.46 -6.55
C GLY A 67 -6.48 7.26 -7.47
N LEU A 68 -6.20 6.06 -6.98
CA LEU A 68 -6.45 4.83 -7.73
C LEU A 68 -7.94 4.53 -7.79
N GLU A 69 -8.40 4.07 -8.94
CA GLU A 69 -9.77 3.59 -9.13
C GLU A 69 -9.90 2.11 -8.76
N PRO A 70 -11.13 1.58 -8.55
CA PRO A 70 -11.32 0.19 -8.11
C PRO A 70 -10.61 -0.85 -8.99
N GLY A 71 -10.60 -0.67 -10.32
CA GLY A 71 -9.90 -1.59 -11.23
C GLY A 71 -8.37 -1.58 -11.07
N GLU A 72 -7.79 -0.40 -10.86
CA GLU A 72 -6.35 -0.21 -10.60
C GLU A 72 -5.99 -0.79 -9.22
N SER A 73 -6.80 -0.50 -8.21
CA SER A 73 -6.69 -1.01 -6.85
C SER A 73 -6.76 -2.54 -6.79
N ALA A 74 -7.68 -3.17 -7.52
CA ALA A 74 -7.77 -4.63 -7.62
C ALA A 74 -6.49 -5.25 -8.20
N ARG A 75 -5.96 -4.65 -9.29
CA ARG A 75 -4.72 -5.12 -9.93
C ARG A 75 -3.53 -4.98 -9.00
N LEU A 76 -3.45 -3.86 -8.27
CA LEU A 76 -2.39 -3.61 -7.30
C LEU A 76 -2.46 -4.61 -6.13
N GLY A 77 -3.65 -4.91 -5.62
CA GLY A 77 -3.87 -5.93 -4.59
C GLY A 77 -3.44 -7.33 -5.04
N GLN A 78 -3.73 -7.71 -6.29
CA GLN A 78 -3.28 -8.98 -6.87
C GLN A 78 -1.74 -9.06 -6.99
N ASP A 79 -1.08 -7.98 -7.45
CA ASP A 79 0.37 -7.96 -7.54
C ASP A 79 1.04 -8.01 -6.16
N LEU A 80 0.48 -7.29 -5.18
CA LEU A 80 0.93 -7.34 -3.80
C LEU A 80 0.82 -8.77 -3.24
N ALA A 81 -0.31 -9.44 -3.40
CA ALA A 81 -0.49 -10.83 -2.96
C ALA A 81 0.55 -11.77 -3.59
N ARG A 82 0.76 -11.67 -4.92
CA ARG A 82 1.75 -12.47 -5.65
C ARG A 82 3.15 -12.30 -5.08
N ARG A 83 3.58 -11.05 -4.81
CA ARG A 83 4.90 -10.75 -4.23
C ARG A 83 5.04 -11.33 -2.83
N LEU A 84 4.03 -11.17 -1.99
CA LEU A 84 4.05 -11.67 -0.61
C LEU A 84 4.09 -13.20 -0.55
N ASN A 85 3.40 -13.88 -1.48
CA ASN A 85 3.42 -15.33 -1.59
C ASN A 85 4.80 -15.90 -1.99
N MET A 86 5.61 -15.14 -2.71
CA MET A 86 6.98 -15.53 -3.08
C MET A 86 7.98 -15.39 -1.92
N TYR A 87 7.62 -14.63 -0.87
CA TYR A 87 8.49 -14.43 0.28
C TYR A 87 8.51 -15.66 1.18
N ARG A 88 9.71 -16.15 1.52
CA ARG A 88 9.89 -17.38 2.31
C ARG A 88 9.94 -17.16 3.82
N GLY A 89 10.22 -15.93 4.27
CA GLY A 89 10.24 -15.59 5.70
C GLY A 89 8.84 -15.29 6.26
N PRO A 90 8.76 -15.03 7.57
CA PRO A 90 7.51 -14.65 8.22
C PRO A 90 7.05 -13.27 7.72
N VAL A 91 5.76 -13.17 7.39
CA VAL A 91 5.12 -11.94 6.88
C VAL A 91 3.87 -11.67 7.68
N GLU A 92 3.78 -10.48 8.25
CA GLU A 92 2.55 -9.92 8.77
C GLU A 92 2.09 -8.76 7.89
N ILE A 93 0.78 -8.61 7.76
CA ILE A 93 0.16 -7.56 6.96
C ILE A 93 -0.79 -6.77 7.88
N LEU A 94 -0.47 -5.51 8.12
CA LEU A 94 -1.23 -4.63 9.01
C LEU A 94 -1.83 -3.47 8.23
N VAL A 95 -3.13 -3.30 8.33
CA VAL A 95 -3.90 -2.35 7.50
C VAL A 95 -4.66 -1.36 8.37
N PRO A 96 -4.41 -0.05 8.27
CA PRO A 96 -5.29 0.97 8.81
C PRO A 96 -6.55 1.07 7.93
N THR A 97 -7.73 1.03 8.54
CA THR A 97 -9.00 1.05 7.79
C THR A 97 -9.55 2.46 7.54
N LEU A 98 -9.00 3.49 8.20
CA LEU A 98 -9.51 4.86 8.08
C LEU A 98 -8.74 5.73 7.08
N GLY A 99 -7.56 5.28 6.62
CA GLY A 99 -6.79 5.96 5.57
C GLY A 99 -5.33 5.53 5.49
N TRP A 100 -4.76 5.63 4.28
CA TRP A 100 -3.41 5.15 3.93
C TRP A 100 -2.43 6.27 3.56
N SER A 101 -2.90 7.51 3.46
CA SER A 101 -2.08 8.69 3.24
C SER A 101 -2.73 9.92 3.90
N GLU A 102 -1.99 11.02 4.01
CA GLU A 102 -2.54 12.29 4.52
C GLU A 102 -3.74 12.78 3.70
N ALA A 103 -3.78 12.49 2.40
CA ALA A 103 -4.84 12.92 1.51
C ALA A 103 -6.04 11.95 1.46
N ASP A 104 -6.01 10.88 2.25
CA ASP A 104 -6.94 9.76 2.22
C ASP A 104 -7.74 9.61 3.53
N ALA A 105 -8.38 10.69 3.94
CA ALA A 105 -9.26 10.77 5.11
C ALA A 105 -10.57 11.48 4.75
N PRO A 106 -11.66 11.36 5.54
CA PRO A 106 -12.91 12.08 5.25
C PRO A 106 -12.66 13.55 4.91
N GLU A 107 -13.35 14.05 3.89
CA GLU A 107 -13.22 15.41 3.34
C GLU A 107 -11.90 15.69 2.59
N MET A 108 -10.93 14.78 2.60
CA MET A 108 -9.68 14.92 1.85
C MET A 108 -9.81 14.47 0.38
N PRO A 109 -8.99 15.02 -0.54
CA PRO A 109 -9.22 14.85 -1.97
C PRO A 109 -9.12 13.42 -2.50
N LEU A 110 -8.31 12.57 -1.86
CA LEU A 110 -8.11 11.18 -2.29
C LEU A 110 -8.97 10.18 -1.51
N TYR A 111 -9.85 10.65 -0.62
CA TYR A 111 -10.70 9.76 0.18
C TYR A 111 -11.56 8.85 -0.68
N ASP A 112 -11.23 7.56 -0.68
CA ASP A 112 -11.94 6.54 -1.45
C ASP A 112 -11.94 5.18 -0.73
N PRO A 113 -12.88 4.97 0.20
CA PRO A 113 -13.02 3.69 0.89
C PRO A 113 -13.29 2.51 -0.05
N GLU A 114 -13.97 2.73 -1.17
CA GLU A 114 -14.32 1.67 -2.13
C GLU A 114 -13.07 1.13 -2.82
N SER A 115 -12.22 2.03 -3.31
CA SER A 115 -10.95 1.65 -3.94
C SER A 115 -10.03 0.93 -2.96
N ARG A 116 -9.94 1.40 -1.69
CA ARG A 116 -9.17 0.71 -0.64
C ARG A 116 -9.69 -0.70 -0.37
N GLU A 117 -10.99 -0.87 -0.15
CA GLU A 117 -11.57 -2.19 0.08
C GLU A 117 -11.42 -3.10 -1.13
N THR A 118 -11.47 -2.57 -2.35
CA THR A 118 -11.21 -3.33 -3.56
C THR A 118 -9.78 -3.88 -3.61
N LEU A 119 -8.78 -3.08 -3.21
CA LEU A 119 -7.40 -3.54 -3.07
C LEU A 119 -7.30 -4.64 -2.00
N LEU A 120 -7.89 -4.43 -0.83
CA LEU A 120 -7.84 -5.38 0.28
C LEU A 120 -8.51 -6.71 -0.06
N ALA A 121 -9.68 -6.68 -0.68
CA ALA A 121 -10.38 -7.89 -1.11
C ALA A 121 -9.57 -8.68 -2.14
N ALA A 122 -8.93 -8.00 -3.09
CA ALA A 122 -8.06 -8.63 -4.06
C ALA A 122 -6.79 -9.24 -3.42
N LEU A 123 -6.20 -8.53 -2.46
CA LEU A 123 -5.07 -9.00 -1.66
C LEU A 123 -5.45 -10.24 -0.86
N GLU A 124 -6.47 -10.17 -0.02
CA GLU A 124 -6.94 -11.26 0.86
C GLU A 124 -7.30 -12.52 0.06
N LYS A 125 -7.96 -12.36 -1.10
CA LYS A 125 -8.28 -13.48 -1.99
C LYS A 125 -7.04 -14.17 -2.57
N GLY A 126 -5.95 -13.43 -2.76
CA GLY A 126 -4.72 -13.93 -3.37
C GLY A 126 -3.70 -14.50 -2.38
N LEU A 127 -3.84 -14.25 -1.07
CA LEU A 127 -2.89 -14.72 -0.06
C LEU A 127 -2.97 -16.23 0.14
N VAL A 128 -1.80 -16.87 0.28
CA VAL A 128 -1.68 -18.31 0.58
C VAL A 128 -0.77 -18.57 1.78
N GLY A 129 -0.77 -19.83 2.25
CA GLY A 129 0.10 -20.25 3.35
C GLY A 129 -0.33 -19.72 4.72
N GLY A 130 -1.64 -19.48 4.91
CA GLY A 130 -2.19 -19.02 6.17
C GLY A 130 -2.00 -17.52 6.47
N ARG A 131 -1.36 -16.76 5.57
CA ARG A 131 -1.23 -15.30 5.68
C ARG A 131 -2.59 -14.63 5.70
N ARG A 132 -2.76 -13.66 6.59
CA ARG A 132 -4.01 -12.89 6.74
C ARG A 132 -3.68 -11.41 6.87
N VAL A 133 -4.67 -10.59 6.52
CA VAL A 133 -4.62 -9.15 6.77
C VAL A 133 -5.15 -8.88 8.17
N ARG A 134 -4.34 -8.25 9.03
CA ARG A 134 -4.79 -7.71 10.31
C ARG A 134 -5.25 -6.27 10.09
N ARG A 135 -6.52 -6.01 10.35
CA ARG A 135 -7.14 -4.68 10.19
C ARG A 135 -7.14 -3.95 11.54
N VAL A 136 -6.77 -2.67 11.52
CA VAL A 136 -6.82 -1.77 12.68
C VAL A 136 -7.76 -0.62 12.35
N GLN A 137 -8.68 -0.32 13.25
CA GLN A 137 -9.61 0.79 13.10
C GLN A 137 -8.93 2.13 13.39
N ALA A 138 -7.95 2.51 12.58
CA ALA A 138 -7.18 3.74 12.67
C ALA A 138 -6.80 4.28 11.29
N HIS A 139 -6.47 5.56 11.22
CA HIS A 139 -5.77 6.17 10.10
C HIS A 139 -4.26 5.92 10.25
N ILE A 140 -3.52 5.80 9.13
CA ILE A 140 -2.09 5.45 9.15
C ILE A 140 -1.22 6.40 10.00
N ASN A 141 -1.61 7.68 10.05
CA ASN A 141 -0.90 8.74 10.79
C ASN A 141 -1.31 8.84 12.27
N GLU A 142 -2.22 7.99 12.77
CA GLU A 142 -2.58 8.00 14.19
C GLU A 142 -1.57 7.21 15.03
N GLU A 143 -1.23 7.73 16.22
CA GLU A 143 -0.28 7.11 17.15
C GLU A 143 -0.63 5.66 17.47
N ARG A 144 -1.92 5.36 17.70
CA ARG A 144 -2.38 3.98 17.97
C ARG A 144 -2.02 3.01 16.84
N PHE A 145 -2.01 3.44 15.59
CA PHE A 145 -1.64 2.57 14.47
C PHE A 145 -0.13 2.28 14.49
N ALA A 146 0.67 3.31 14.80
CA ALA A 146 2.11 3.14 14.97
C ALA A 146 2.45 2.18 16.12
N LEU A 147 1.76 2.28 17.25
CA LEU A 147 1.95 1.36 18.39
C LEU A 147 1.61 -0.09 18.03
N GLU A 148 0.51 -0.32 17.31
CA GLU A 148 0.15 -1.66 16.83
C GLU A 148 1.18 -2.22 15.83
N ALA A 149 1.74 -1.37 14.96
CA ALA A 149 2.80 -1.76 14.03
C ALA A 149 4.09 -2.15 14.77
N VAL A 150 4.48 -1.40 15.80
CA VAL A 150 5.66 -1.71 16.61
C VAL A 150 5.47 -3.02 17.37
N SER A 151 4.32 -3.18 18.06
CA SER A 151 4.01 -4.43 18.79
C SER A 151 4.09 -5.65 17.88
N LEU A 152 3.48 -5.58 16.70
CA LEU A 152 3.48 -6.70 15.75
C LEU A 152 4.88 -7.00 15.18
N MET A 153 5.70 -5.96 14.99
CA MET A 153 7.09 -6.15 14.56
C MET A 153 7.94 -6.78 15.67
N GLU A 154 7.75 -6.39 16.94
CA GLU A 154 8.43 -7.00 18.09
C GLU A 154 8.08 -8.48 18.24
N GLU A 155 6.79 -8.83 18.12
CA GLU A 155 6.31 -10.22 18.11
C GLU A 155 6.97 -11.03 16.99
N LEU A 156 7.02 -10.47 15.78
CA LEU A 156 7.68 -11.07 14.61
C LEU A 156 9.18 -11.33 14.84
N LEU A 157 9.88 -10.38 15.45
CA LEU A 157 11.31 -10.50 15.75
C LEU A 157 11.58 -11.56 16.83
N GLN A 158 10.75 -11.63 17.86
CA GLN A 158 10.89 -12.61 18.94
C GLN A 158 10.52 -14.03 18.47
N GLY A 159 9.48 -14.17 17.65
CA GLY A 159 9.09 -15.45 17.05
C GLY A 159 10.13 -16.01 16.07
N GLY A 160 10.88 -15.14 15.39
CA GLY A 160 11.99 -15.53 14.51
C GLY A 160 13.29 -15.93 15.23
N ALA A 161 13.44 -15.59 16.51
CA ALA A 161 14.62 -15.93 17.32
C ALA A 161 14.59 -17.35 17.91
N SER A 162 13.51 -18.12 17.65
CA SER A 162 13.26 -19.44 18.23
C SER A 162 13.33 -20.60 17.22
N ALA A 163 13.90 -20.39 16.03
CA ALA A 163 14.03 -21.40 14.98
C ALA A 163 15.49 -21.76 14.68
#